data_AF-A0A3Q9IVL9-F1
#
_entry.id   AF-A0A3Q9IVL9-F1
#
_cell.length_a   1.000
_cell.length_b   1.000
_cell.length_c   1.000
_cell.angle_alpha   90.00
_cell.angle_beta   90.00
_cell.angle_gamma   90.00
#
_symmetry.space_group_name_H-M   'P 1'
#
loop_
_entity.id
_entity.type
_entity.pdbx_description
1 polymer ?
#
loop_
_entity_poly.entity_id
_entity_poly.type
_entity_poly.pdbx_seq_one_letter_code
_entity_poly.pdbx_strand_id
1 'polypeptide(L)'
;MKNRIITTLFLGLTTLVCSGQSFLLEYPKLTKKNLSEFFLDWKAYSDSIALKATKNDSLIDEIVCTEYAPMLLEGRLWMTGKDGSPQYFVFPQYIKVERYYIDVDTVMAKHEFGFPSFIPDMKDNQYIVDSITPILPHGGLYLTSDINKTLSIFVGGLKRGDKIAKINKRNVGKLEKYIPVDYGHWGGYWWFTSFPLITNICYANNLIAVMRRTSWCTGDVIWYVKENGKFVRYPEPIVDWME
;
A
#
# COMPACT_ATOMS: atom_id res chain seq x y z
N MET A 1 6.90 -60.49 24.39
CA MET A 1 7.69 -59.35 23.86
C MET A 1 7.40 -59.15 22.39
N LYS A 2 6.68 -58.07 22.03
CA LYS A 2 7.00 -57.10 20.96
C LYS A 2 5.77 -56.24 20.70
N ASN A 3 5.67 -55.14 21.45
CA ASN A 3 4.85 -54.00 21.05
C ASN A 3 5.37 -53.50 19.69
N ARG A 4 4.54 -53.55 18.66
CA ARG A 4 4.77 -52.81 17.41
C ARG A 4 4.11 -51.45 17.57
N ILE A 5 4.87 -50.49 18.09
CA ILE A 5 4.52 -49.07 18.00
C ILE A 5 4.81 -48.66 16.56
N ILE A 6 3.76 -48.43 15.77
CA ILE A 6 3.87 -47.76 14.47
C ILE A 6 3.90 -46.27 14.79
N THR A 7 5.11 -45.70 14.81
CA THR A 7 5.32 -44.26 14.96
C THR A 7 4.94 -43.59 13.64
N THR A 8 3.73 -43.03 13.56
CA THR A 8 3.32 -42.17 12.45
C THR A 8 4.03 -40.83 12.59
N LEU A 9 5.12 -40.69 11.84
CA LEU A 9 5.90 -39.46 11.73
C LEU A 9 5.07 -38.45 10.90
N PHE A 10 4.39 -37.50 11.56
CA PHE A 10 3.79 -36.34 10.91
C PHE A 10 4.91 -35.38 10.48
N LEU A 11 5.56 -35.71 9.35
CA LEU A 11 6.51 -34.81 8.70
C LEU A 11 5.73 -33.92 7.72
N GLY A 12 5.04 -32.91 8.27
CA GLY A 12 4.45 -31.83 7.49
C GLY A 12 5.50 -30.77 7.15
N LEU A 13 6.57 -31.15 6.42
CA LEU A 13 7.44 -30.18 5.77
C LEU A 13 6.70 -29.63 4.54
N THR A 14 6.06 -28.48 4.70
CA THR A 14 5.69 -27.62 3.56
C THR A 14 6.08 -26.18 3.84
N THR A 15 7.37 -25.95 4.13
CA THR A 15 8.00 -24.69 3.71
C THR A 15 8.32 -24.79 2.22
N LEU A 16 7.29 -24.98 1.40
CA LEU A 16 7.37 -24.66 -0.02
C LEU A 16 7.44 -23.14 -0.07
N VAL A 17 8.67 -22.65 -0.12
CA VAL A 17 9.01 -21.26 -0.43
C VAL A 17 8.62 -21.02 -1.89
N CYS A 18 7.33 -21.02 -2.18
CA CYS A 18 6.78 -20.42 -3.39
C CYS A 18 6.81 -18.92 -3.13
N SER A 19 7.90 -18.28 -3.54
CA SER A 19 7.93 -16.84 -3.76
C SER A 19 6.89 -16.48 -4.82
N GLY A 20 5.67 -16.19 -4.37
CA GLY A 20 4.51 -15.84 -5.19
C GLY A 20 3.23 -15.81 -4.36
N GLN A 21 2.17 -15.23 -4.90
CA GLN A 21 0.83 -15.21 -4.27
C GLN A 21 0.12 -16.57 -4.41
N SER A 22 0.83 -17.68 -4.24
CA SER A 22 0.30 -19.03 -4.47
C SER A 22 -0.86 -19.38 -3.55
N PHE A 23 -0.94 -18.78 -2.36
CA PHE A 23 -2.07 -18.94 -1.45
C PHE A 23 -3.41 -18.58 -2.11
N LEU A 24 -3.43 -17.67 -3.09
CA LEU A 24 -4.66 -17.32 -3.82
C LEU A 24 -5.29 -18.52 -4.54
N LEU A 25 -4.50 -19.56 -4.88
CA LEU A 25 -5.01 -20.79 -5.49
C LEU A 25 -5.91 -21.60 -4.53
N GLU A 26 -5.73 -21.42 -3.22
CA GLU A 26 -6.57 -22.01 -2.17
C GLU A 26 -7.92 -21.28 -2.06
N TYR A 27 -8.02 -20.09 -2.65
CA TYR A 27 -9.19 -19.23 -2.64
C TYR A 27 -9.73 -18.94 -4.06
N PRO A 28 -10.06 -19.96 -4.87
CA PRO A 28 -10.60 -19.75 -6.22
C PRO A 28 -11.89 -18.93 -6.22
N LYS A 29 -12.59 -18.93 -5.07
CA LYS A 29 -13.65 -17.98 -4.75
C LYS A 29 -13.60 -17.62 -3.27
N LEU A 30 -13.48 -16.32 -2.99
CA LEU A 30 -13.61 -15.82 -1.63
C LEU A 30 -15.07 -15.94 -1.17
N THR A 31 -15.24 -16.45 0.05
CA THR A 31 -16.55 -16.67 0.67
C THR A 31 -16.51 -16.17 2.10
N LYS A 32 -17.67 -16.18 2.75
CA LYS A 32 -17.79 -15.80 4.16
C LYS A 32 -17.09 -16.79 5.10
N LYS A 33 -16.92 -18.04 4.68
CA LYS A 33 -16.40 -19.12 5.53
C LYS A 33 -14.86 -19.11 5.58
N ASN A 34 -14.23 -18.73 4.47
CA ASN A 34 -12.77 -18.73 4.32
C ASN A 34 -12.17 -17.32 4.37
N LEU A 35 -12.96 -16.27 4.66
CA LEU A 35 -12.46 -14.89 4.72
C LEU A 35 -11.40 -14.70 5.80
N SER A 36 -11.60 -15.31 6.98
CA SER A 36 -10.62 -15.21 8.07
C SER A 36 -9.30 -15.90 7.73
N GLU A 37 -9.36 -17.07 7.11
CA GLU A 37 -8.17 -17.83 6.67
C GLU A 37 -7.43 -17.07 5.57
N PHE A 38 -8.16 -16.50 4.60
CA PHE A 38 -7.60 -15.66 3.55
C PHE A 38 -6.75 -14.51 4.10
N PHE A 39 -7.21 -13.84 5.16
CA PHE A 39 -6.46 -12.74 5.78
C PHE A 39 -5.21 -13.21 6.54
N LEU A 40 -5.25 -14.41 7.14
CA LEU A 40 -4.06 -15.00 7.78
C LEU A 40 -3.00 -15.34 6.74
N ASP A 41 -3.40 -15.93 5.61
CA ASP A 41 -2.48 -16.27 4.52
C ASP A 41 -1.96 -15.03 3.81
N TRP A 42 -2.81 -14.02 3.60
CA TRP A 42 -2.37 -12.73 3.06
C TRP A 42 -1.38 -12.04 4.02
N LYS A 43 -1.58 -12.15 5.34
CA LYS A 43 -0.62 -11.65 6.33
C LYS A 43 0.71 -12.41 6.25
N ALA A 44 0.68 -13.73 6.19
CA ALA A 44 1.88 -14.55 6.05
C ALA A 44 2.65 -14.25 4.74
N TYR A 45 1.92 -14.08 3.63
CA TYR A 45 2.48 -13.60 2.36
C TYR A 45 3.17 -12.25 2.55
N SER A 46 2.47 -11.28 3.16
CA SER A 46 2.99 -9.91 3.34
C SER A 46 4.25 -9.89 4.21
N ASP A 47 4.28 -10.68 5.29
CA ASP A 47 5.44 -10.84 6.15
C ASP A 47 6.62 -11.46 5.40
N SER A 48 6.37 -12.46 4.55
CA SER A 48 7.42 -13.08 3.73
C SER A 48 8.06 -12.10 2.74
N ILE A 49 7.28 -11.16 2.19
CA ILE A 49 7.78 -10.09 1.32
C ILE A 49 8.57 -9.07 2.14
N ALA A 50 8.04 -8.65 3.29
CA ALA A 50 8.70 -7.69 4.16
C ALA A 50 10.07 -8.19 4.66
N LEU A 51 10.22 -9.50 4.93
CA LEU A 51 11.49 -10.12 5.30
C LEU A 51 12.55 -10.10 4.18
N LYS A 52 12.12 -10.06 2.92
CA LYS A 52 12.99 -10.03 1.74
C LYS A 52 13.24 -8.62 1.20
N ALA A 53 12.42 -7.65 1.62
CA ALA A 53 12.57 -6.26 1.21
C ALA A 53 13.94 -5.74 1.63
N THR A 54 14.77 -5.37 0.65
CA THR A 54 16.10 -4.84 0.93
C THR A 54 15.99 -3.34 1.16
N LYS A 55 16.60 -2.85 2.26
CA LYS A 55 16.72 -1.41 2.55
C LYS A 55 17.77 -0.79 1.64
N ASN A 56 17.39 -0.52 0.41
CA ASN A 56 18.31 0.02 -0.60
C ASN A 56 18.45 1.55 -0.53
N ASP A 57 17.52 2.25 0.15
CA ASP A 57 17.54 3.70 0.28
C ASP A 57 17.02 4.11 1.67
N SER A 58 17.94 4.25 2.63
CA SER A 58 17.58 4.55 4.02
C SER A 58 16.85 5.88 4.20
N LEU A 59 17.11 6.86 3.32
CA LEU A 59 16.45 8.16 3.36
C LEU A 59 15.00 8.04 2.90
N ILE A 60 14.76 7.36 1.77
CA ILE A 60 13.39 7.13 1.30
C ILE A 60 12.62 6.25 2.28
N ASP A 61 13.25 5.23 2.86
CA ASP A 61 12.63 4.40 3.91
C ASP A 61 12.21 5.23 5.13
N GLU A 62 13.04 6.18 5.58
CA GLU A 62 12.74 7.08 6.68
C GLU A 62 11.57 8.03 6.34
N ILE A 63 11.56 8.59 5.13
CA ILE A 63 10.48 9.43 4.62
C ILE A 63 9.15 8.66 4.59
N VAL A 64 9.14 7.44 4.03
CA VAL A 64 7.95 6.59 3.98
C VAL A 64 7.46 6.26 5.40
N CYS A 65 8.36 5.90 6.31
CA CYS A 65 8.02 5.66 7.72
C CYS A 65 7.39 6.90 8.37
N THR A 66 7.93 8.09 8.09
CA THR A 66 7.44 9.36 8.62
C THR A 66 6.02 9.65 8.13
N GLU A 67 5.77 9.49 6.84
CA GLU A 67 4.45 9.79 6.26
C GLU A 67 3.37 8.78 6.65
N TYR A 68 3.74 7.54 6.99
CA TYR A 68 2.81 6.54 7.55
C TYR A 68 2.72 6.58 9.09
N ALA A 69 3.52 7.41 9.78
CA ALA A 69 3.50 7.50 11.23
C ALA A 69 2.12 7.83 11.84
N PRO A 70 1.27 8.70 11.24
CA PRO A 70 -0.08 8.94 11.76
C PRO A 70 -0.94 7.66 11.86
N MET A 71 -0.86 6.79 10.84
CA MET A 71 -1.57 5.51 10.82
C MET A 71 -1.08 4.56 11.92
N LEU A 72 0.20 4.66 12.28
CA LEU A 72 0.83 3.88 13.35
C LEU A 72 0.46 4.39 14.75
N LEU A 73 0.09 5.66 14.89
CA LEU A 73 -0.36 6.24 16.15
C LEU A 73 -1.83 5.90 16.39
N GLU A 74 -2.68 6.08 15.38
CA GLU A 74 -4.06 5.56 15.37
C GLU A 74 -4.05 4.03 15.55
N GLY A 75 -3.09 3.40 14.86
CA GLY A 75 -2.41 2.14 15.13
C GLY A 75 -2.44 1.59 16.56
N ARG A 76 -1.88 2.38 17.47
CA ARG A 76 -1.66 1.93 18.85
C ARG A 76 -2.85 2.17 19.75
N LEU A 77 -3.72 3.11 19.39
CA LEU A 77 -5.02 3.30 20.05
C LEU A 77 -5.96 2.11 19.79
N TRP A 78 -5.94 1.49 18.60
CA TRP A 78 -6.88 0.41 18.25
C TRP A 78 -6.56 -0.95 18.87
N MET A 79 -5.30 -1.25 19.20
CA MET A 79 -4.90 -2.48 19.93
C MET A 79 -5.59 -2.59 21.31
N THR A 80 -6.22 -1.50 21.78
CA THR A 80 -7.01 -1.44 23.01
C THR A 80 -8.50 -1.80 22.83
N GLY A 81 -8.93 -2.18 21.61
CA GLY A 81 -10.18 -2.89 21.36
C GLY A 81 -11.47 -2.08 21.46
N LYS A 82 -11.40 -0.74 21.34
CA LYS A 82 -12.54 0.12 21.71
C LYS A 82 -13.49 0.55 20.60
N ASP A 83 -13.06 0.63 19.34
CA ASP A 83 -13.92 1.18 18.27
C ASP A 83 -13.73 0.46 16.93
N GLY A 84 -14.84 0.22 16.22
CA GLY A 84 -15.03 -0.64 15.03
C GLY A 84 -14.22 -0.30 13.78
N SER A 85 -12.91 -0.28 13.92
CA SER A 85 -11.88 -0.05 12.90
C SER A 85 -11.39 -1.37 12.28
N PRO A 86 -10.83 -1.34 11.06
CA PRO A 86 -10.38 -2.54 10.37
C PRO A 86 -9.18 -3.20 11.07
N GLN A 87 -9.15 -4.54 11.09
CA GLN A 87 -8.11 -5.34 11.72
C GLN A 87 -6.69 -5.15 11.11
N TYR A 88 -6.62 -4.79 9.83
CA TYR A 88 -5.39 -4.68 9.06
C TYR A 88 -5.31 -3.35 8.31
N PHE A 89 -4.07 -2.89 8.13
CA PHE A 89 -3.76 -1.79 7.22
C PHE A 89 -3.26 -2.33 5.89
N VAL A 90 -3.66 -1.71 4.79
CA VAL A 90 -3.36 -2.19 3.44
C VAL A 90 -2.54 -1.16 2.71
N PHE A 91 -1.37 -1.58 2.23
CA PHE A 91 -0.37 -0.75 1.56
C PHE A 91 -0.11 -1.26 0.15
N PRO A 92 0.33 -0.41 -0.79
CA PRO A 92 0.77 -0.90 -2.09
C PRO A 92 2.03 -1.77 -1.90
N GLN A 93 2.16 -2.84 -2.67
CA GLN A 93 3.40 -3.63 -2.65
C GLN A 93 4.61 -2.82 -3.13
N TYR A 94 4.39 -1.89 -4.06
CA TYR A 94 5.44 -1.08 -4.66
C TYR A 94 5.05 0.39 -4.64
N ILE A 95 5.98 1.25 -4.23
CA ILE A 95 5.89 2.71 -4.39
C ILE A 95 6.86 3.07 -5.51
N LYS A 96 6.36 3.79 -6.51
CA LYS A 96 7.18 4.33 -7.60
C LYS A 96 8.09 5.42 -7.05
N VAL A 97 9.36 5.39 -7.43
CA VAL A 97 10.31 6.46 -7.14
C VAL A 97 10.91 6.95 -8.45
N GLU A 98 10.80 8.24 -8.69
CA GLU A 98 11.36 8.91 -9.86
C GLU A 98 12.54 9.76 -9.39
N ARG A 99 13.74 9.49 -9.92
CA ARG A 99 14.98 10.16 -9.53
C ARG A 99 15.43 11.09 -10.64
N TYR A 100 15.38 12.38 -10.35
CA TYR A 100 15.74 13.49 -11.21
C TYR A 100 17.10 14.04 -10.78
N TYR A 101 18.06 14.12 -11.69
CA TYR A 101 19.41 14.63 -11.40
C TYR A 101 19.50 16.15 -11.57
N ILE A 102 18.55 16.89 -11.00
CA ILE A 102 18.47 18.36 -11.09
C ILE A 102 18.26 19.01 -9.73
N ASP A 103 18.59 20.29 -9.63
CA ASP A 103 18.08 21.16 -8.58
C ASP A 103 16.76 21.80 -9.03
N VAL A 104 15.73 21.70 -8.21
CA VAL A 104 14.41 22.27 -8.45
C VAL A 104 14.38 23.70 -7.91
N ASP A 105 13.91 24.64 -8.73
CA ASP A 105 13.52 25.97 -8.26
C ASP A 105 12.23 25.84 -7.45
N THR A 106 12.37 25.81 -6.12
CA THR A 106 11.25 25.58 -5.20
C THR A 106 10.25 26.73 -5.17
N VAL A 107 10.64 27.95 -5.55
CA VAL A 107 9.74 29.09 -5.64
C VAL A 107 8.85 28.94 -6.87
N MET A 108 9.46 28.70 -8.03
CA MET A 108 8.71 28.46 -9.28
C MET A 108 7.85 27.20 -9.20
N ALA A 109 8.39 26.09 -8.71
CA ALA A 109 7.62 24.85 -8.58
C ALA A 109 6.41 25.00 -7.65
N LYS A 110 6.50 25.83 -6.61
CA LYS A 110 5.35 26.11 -5.73
C LYS A 110 4.27 26.92 -6.44
N HIS A 111 4.65 27.85 -7.33
CA HIS A 111 3.70 28.58 -8.16
C HIS A 111 3.00 27.69 -9.20
N GLU A 112 3.66 26.62 -9.66
CA GLU A 112 3.20 25.73 -10.74
C GLU A 112 2.63 24.39 -10.23
N PHE A 113 1.80 24.44 -9.17
CA PHE A 113 1.13 23.26 -8.59
C PHE A 113 2.07 22.15 -8.05
N GLY A 114 3.29 22.52 -7.68
CA GLY A 114 4.26 21.65 -7.02
C GLY A 114 5.08 20.78 -7.98
N PHE A 115 6.12 20.14 -7.45
CA PHE A 115 6.85 19.06 -8.11
C PHE A 115 6.14 17.74 -7.78
N PRO A 116 5.86 16.83 -8.73
CA PRO A 116 6.28 16.83 -10.15
C PRO A 116 5.32 17.51 -11.15
N SER A 117 4.21 18.14 -10.73
CA SER A 117 3.28 18.82 -11.67
C SER A 117 4.02 19.80 -12.59
N PHE A 118 5.08 20.42 -12.07
CA PHE A 118 6.12 21.13 -12.81
C PHE A 118 7.41 20.30 -12.86
N ILE A 119 7.58 19.49 -13.90
CA ILE A 119 8.90 18.97 -14.32
C ILE A 119 9.29 19.76 -15.58
N PRO A 120 10.43 20.46 -15.63
CA PRO A 120 10.89 21.07 -16.88
C PRO A 120 11.03 19.99 -17.97
N ASP A 121 10.76 20.33 -19.24
CA ASP A 121 10.83 19.37 -20.34
C ASP A 121 12.14 18.56 -20.30
N MET A 122 12.01 17.26 -20.04
CA MET A 122 13.10 16.32 -19.87
C MET A 122 12.93 15.13 -20.79
N LYS A 123 14.05 14.61 -21.30
CA LYS A 123 14.10 13.36 -22.04
C LYS A 123 14.10 12.19 -21.06
N ASP A 124 13.53 11.05 -21.47
CA ASP A 124 13.43 9.82 -20.66
C ASP A 124 14.77 9.29 -20.12
N ASN A 125 15.90 9.69 -20.71
CA ASN A 125 17.24 9.32 -20.23
C ASN A 125 17.80 10.27 -19.15
N GLN A 126 17.06 11.30 -18.76
CA GLN A 126 17.49 12.32 -17.79
C GLN A 126 16.94 12.07 -16.38
N TYR A 127 16.12 11.04 -16.20
CA TYR A 127 15.64 10.58 -14.90
C TYR A 127 15.57 9.06 -14.86
N ILE A 128 15.58 8.48 -13.66
CA ILE A 128 15.45 7.03 -13.45
C ILE A 128 14.13 6.77 -12.75
N VAL A 129 13.39 5.78 -13.24
CA VAL A 129 12.22 5.25 -12.54
C VAL A 129 12.60 3.92 -11.91
N ASP A 130 12.49 3.85 -10.58
CA ASP A 130 12.59 2.62 -9.82
C ASP A 130 11.34 2.43 -8.93
N SER A 131 11.36 1.42 -8.08
CA SER A 131 10.31 1.21 -7.09
C SER A 131 10.89 0.62 -5.81
N ILE A 132 10.32 1.02 -4.68
CA ILE A 132 10.62 0.43 -3.38
C ILE A 132 9.45 -0.40 -2.88
N THR A 133 9.74 -1.39 -2.04
CA THR A 133 8.73 -2.10 -1.25
C THR A 133 8.67 -1.45 0.13
N PRO A 134 7.58 -0.78 0.51
CA PRO A 134 7.53 -0.02 1.76
C PRO A 134 7.55 -0.95 2.97
N ILE A 135 8.30 -0.60 4.01
CA ILE A 135 8.33 -1.38 5.25
C ILE A 135 6.94 -1.35 5.89
N LEU A 136 6.34 -2.53 6.06
CA LEU A 136 5.01 -2.63 6.67
C LEU A 136 5.06 -2.40 8.18
N PRO A 137 4.09 -1.65 8.72
CA PRO A 137 3.84 -1.64 10.16
C PRO A 137 3.26 -2.97 10.65
N HIS A 138 3.17 -3.15 11.97
CA HIS A 138 2.44 -4.28 12.55
C HIS A 138 0.98 -4.27 12.06
N GLY A 139 0.49 -5.42 11.59
CA GLY A 139 -0.84 -5.52 10.97
C GLY A 139 -0.92 -5.01 9.52
N GLY A 140 0.21 -4.69 8.89
CA GLY A 140 0.25 -4.30 7.48
C GLY A 140 0.09 -5.48 6.51
N LEU A 141 -0.54 -5.20 5.36
CA LEU A 141 -0.76 -6.12 4.25
C LEU A 141 -0.34 -5.45 2.93
N TYR A 142 0.34 -6.18 2.05
CA TYR A 142 0.64 -5.68 0.70
C TYR A 142 -0.48 -6.00 -0.27
N LEU A 143 -1.06 -4.97 -0.88
CA LEU A 143 -2.03 -5.09 -1.95
C LEU A 143 -1.34 -5.27 -3.29
N THR A 144 -1.71 -6.35 -3.97
CA THR A 144 -1.31 -6.65 -5.34
C THR A 144 -2.52 -6.53 -6.26
N SER A 145 -2.30 -6.55 -7.58
CA SER A 145 -3.38 -6.61 -8.57
C SER A 145 -4.27 -7.84 -8.41
N ASP A 146 -3.70 -9.01 -8.13
CA ASP A 146 -4.45 -10.27 -8.00
C ASP A 146 -5.28 -10.32 -6.71
N ILE A 147 -4.74 -9.82 -5.60
CA ILE A 147 -5.49 -9.68 -4.35
C ILE A 147 -6.61 -8.64 -4.54
N ASN A 148 -6.29 -7.47 -5.11
CA ASN A 148 -7.29 -6.44 -5.41
C ASN A 148 -8.44 -6.99 -6.27
N LYS A 149 -8.11 -7.78 -7.30
CA LYS A 149 -9.10 -8.46 -8.16
C LYS A 149 -9.95 -9.45 -7.37
N THR A 150 -9.32 -10.26 -6.51
CA THR A 150 -10.00 -11.25 -5.67
C THR A 150 -11.01 -10.58 -4.73
N LEU A 151 -10.59 -9.52 -4.05
CA LEU A 151 -11.44 -8.70 -3.19
C LEU A 151 -12.57 -8.03 -3.97
N SER A 152 -12.25 -7.42 -5.11
CA SER A 152 -13.25 -6.75 -5.97
C SER A 152 -14.33 -7.72 -6.47
N ILE A 153 -13.93 -8.94 -6.88
CA ILE A 153 -14.88 -9.99 -7.29
C ILE A 153 -15.79 -10.38 -6.12
N PHE A 154 -15.25 -10.46 -4.90
CA PHE A 154 -16.01 -10.80 -3.70
C PHE A 154 -17.11 -9.77 -3.38
N VAL A 155 -16.82 -8.47 -3.54
CA VAL A 155 -17.77 -7.40 -3.23
C VAL A 155 -18.66 -6.99 -4.42
N GLY A 156 -18.33 -7.36 -5.65
CA GLY A 156 -19.12 -6.99 -6.85
C GLY A 156 -18.80 -5.56 -7.31
N GLY A 157 -19.74 -4.84 -7.94
CA GLY A 157 -19.51 -3.42 -8.28
C GLY A 157 -18.56 -3.12 -9.45
N LEU A 158 -17.99 -4.14 -10.09
CA LEU A 158 -17.03 -3.95 -11.18
C LEU A 158 -17.69 -3.52 -12.49
N LYS A 159 -17.07 -2.57 -13.19
CA LYS A 159 -17.48 -2.14 -14.54
C LYS A 159 -17.05 -3.18 -15.59
N ARG A 160 -17.94 -3.48 -16.53
CA ARG A 160 -17.74 -4.35 -17.69
C ARG A 160 -18.37 -3.68 -18.91
N GLY A 161 -17.56 -3.04 -19.75
CA GLY A 161 -18.06 -2.13 -20.78
C GLY A 161 -18.85 -0.99 -20.13
N ASP A 162 -20.06 -0.74 -20.63
CA ASP A 162 -20.93 0.32 -20.11
C ASP A 162 -21.77 -0.09 -18.89
N LYS A 163 -21.63 -1.34 -18.41
CA LYS A 163 -22.43 -1.87 -17.31
C LYS A 163 -21.62 -2.02 -16.03
N ILE A 164 -22.20 -1.61 -14.90
CA ILE A 164 -21.64 -1.83 -13.57
C ILE A 164 -22.37 -2.99 -12.90
N ALA A 165 -21.63 -4.00 -12.44
CA ALA A 165 -22.20 -5.13 -11.72
C ALA A 165 -22.77 -4.68 -10.36
N LYS A 166 -23.78 -5.40 -9.85
CA LYS A 166 -24.38 -5.09 -8.55
C LYS A 166 -23.35 -5.23 -7.42
N ILE A 167 -23.33 -4.26 -6.50
CA ILE A 167 -22.55 -4.33 -5.26
C ILE A 167 -23.23 -5.29 -4.27
N ASN A 168 -22.44 -6.20 -3.70
CA ASN A 168 -22.85 -7.06 -2.61
C ASN A 168 -22.57 -6.39 -1.25
N LYS A 169 -23.49 -5.53 -0.80
CA LYS A 169 -23.38 -4.77 0.46
C LYS A 169 -23.09 -5.66 1.70
N ARG A 170 -23.59 -6.90 1.71
CA ARG A 170 -23.32 -7.84 2.81
C ARG A 170 -21.88 -8.35 2.83
N ASN A 171 -21.23 -8.43 1.68
CA ASN A 171 -19.83 -8.80 1.58
C ASN A 171 -18.93 -7.59 1.86
N VAL A 172 -19.32 -6.39 1.43
CA VAL A 172 -18.67 -5.11 1.80
C VAL A 172 -18.58 -4.99 3.32
N GLY A 173 -19.70 -5.03 4.05
CA GLY A 173 -19.70 -4.94 5.52
C GLY A 173 -19.03 -6.09 6.27
N LYS A 174 -18.61 -7.14 5.56
CA LYS A 174 -17.73 -8.19 6.13
C LYS A 174 -16.27 -7.89 5.91
N LEU A 175 -15.94 -7.33 4.76
CA LEU A 175 -14.57 -6.95 4.40
C LEU A 175 -14.12 -5.72 5.22
N GLU A 176 -15.02 -4.78 5.48
CA GLU A 176 -14.80 -3.60 6.34
C GLU A 176 -14.34 -3.94 7.77
N LYS A 177 -14.63 -5.16 8.24
CA LYS A 177 -14.13 -5.63 9.55
C LYS A 177 -12.63 -5.91 9.54
N TYR A 178 -12.07 -6.15 8.37
CA TYR A 178 -10.67 -6.54 8.21
C TYR A 178 -9.83 -5.42 7.63
N ILE A 179 -10.34 -4.66 6.65
CA ILE A 179 -9.58 -3.65 5.90
C ILE A 179 -10.50 -2.47 5.51
N PRO A 180 -9.94 -1.32 5.11
CA PRO A 180 -10.71 -0.26 4.43
C PRO A 180 -11.37 -0.75 3.14
N VAL A 181 -12.57 -0.24 2.85
CA VAL A 181 -13.34 -0.57 1.65
C VAL A 181 -14.09 0.67 1.16
N ASP A 182 -13.52 1.38 0.20
CA ASP A 182 -14.15 2.54 -0.41
C ASP A 182 -14.52 2.26 -1.87
N TYR A 183 -15.65 2.81 -2.32
CA TYR A 183 -16.12 2.65 -3.69
C TYR A 183 -15.92 3.95 -4.47
N GLY A 184 -15.28 3.87 -5.65
CA GLY A 184 -14.99 5.06 -6.46
C GLY A 184 -16.28 5.77 -6.90
N HIS A 185 -16.29 7.10 -6.86
CA HIS A 185 -17.48 7.89 -7.16
C HIS A 185 -17.99 7.75 -8.60
N TRP A 186 -17.09 7.56 -9.57
CA TRP A 186 -17.47 7.23 -10.96
C TRP A 186 -18.03 5.81 -11.13
N GLY A 187 -17.96 5.00 -10.07
CA GLY A 187 -18.38 3.61 -10.05
C GLY A 187 -17.47 2.69 -10.86
N GLY A 188 -17.56 1.39 -10.59
CA GLY A 188 -16.89 0.36 -11.37
C GLY A 188 -15.57 -0.15 -10.79
N TYR A 189 -15.09 0.42 -9.69
CA TYR A 189 -13.83 0.06 -9.04
C TYR A 189 -13.86 0.34 -7.53
N TRP A 190 -12.94 -0.30 -6.81
CA TRP A 190 -12.82 -0.25 -5.36
C TRP A 190 -11.44 0.22 -4.93
N TRP A 191 -11.38 0.84 -3.76
CA TRP A 191 -10.17 1.14 -3.02
C TRP A 191 -10.15 0.29 -1.75
N PHE A 192 -9.08 -0.49 -1.58
CA PHE A 192 -8.85 -1.31 -0.40
C PHE A 192 -7.62 -0.87 0.41
N THR A 193 -6.96 0.20 -0.01
CA THR A 193 -5.76 0.75 0.63
C THR A 193 -6.12 1.62 1.82
N SER A 194 -5.26 1.63 2.82
CA SER A 194 -5.35 2.55 3.95
C SER A 194 -4.73 3.91 3.58
N PHE A 195 -5.19 4.98 4.25
CA PHE A 195 -4.71 6.36 4.02
C PHE A 195 -3.90 6.90 5.22
N PRO A 196 -2.91 7.79 5.00
CA PRO A 196 -2.45 8.25 3.69
C PRO A 196 -1.82 7.13 2.87
N LEU A 197 -2.00 7.18 1.55
CA LEU A 197 -1.42 6.25 0.58
C LEU A 197 -0.36 7.01 -0.22
N ILE A 198 0.91 6.64 -0.10
CA ILE A 198 1.96 7.22 -0.96
C ILE A 198 1.84 6.59 -2.35
N THR A 199 1.57 7.42 -3.36
CA THR A 199 1.40 6.95 -4.74
C THR A 199 2.66 7.11 -5.57
N ASN A 200 3.50 8.10 -5.25
CA ASN A 200 4.74 8.39 -5.96
C ASN A 200 5.70 9.18 -5.06
N ILE A 201 7.00 9.03 -5.31
CA ILE A 201 8.06 9.83 -4.71
C ILE A 201 8.93 10.38 -5.82
N CYS A 202 9.09 11.69 -5.90
CA CYS A 202 9.96 12.34 -6.86
C CYS A 202 11.18 12.90 -6.11
N TYR A 203 12.35 12.33 -6.39
CA TYR A 203 13.62 12.66 -5.76
C TYR A 203 14.43 13.56 -6.69
N ALA A 204 14.78 14.76 -6.26
CA ALA A 204 15.71 15.68 -6.90
C ALA A 204 16.91 15.96 -5.98
N ASN A 205 17.95 16.65 -6.48
CA ASN A 205 19.19 16.89 -5.73
C ASN A 205 18.96 17.73 -4.45
N ASN A 206 17.99 18.66 -4.49
CA ASN A 206 17.66 19.60 -3.41
C ASN A 206 16.22 19.47 -2.88
N LEU A 207 15.39 18.60 -3.47
CA LEU A 207 13.97 18.45 -3.14
C LEU A 207 13.52 16.99 -3.25
N ILE A 208 12.74 16.50 -2.29
CA ILE A 208 11.97 15.26 -2.44
C ILE A 208 10.50 15.61 -2.29
N ALA A 209 9.70 15.29 -3.30
CA ALA A 209 8.25 15.43 -3.26
C ALA A 209 7.59 14.08 -3.03
N VAL A 210 6.71 14.00 -2.05
CA VAL A 210 5.94 12.80 -1.71
C VAL A 210 4.48 13.07 -2.07
N MET A 211 3.98 12.35 -3.08
CA MET A 211 2.58 12.43 -3.50
C MET A 211 1.77 11.42 -2.71
N ARG A 212 0.71 11.88 -2.05
CA ARG A 212 -0.12 11.05 -1.19
C ARG A 212 -1.59 11.20 -1.55
N ARG A 213 -2.35 10.11 -1.44
CA ARG A 213 -3.79 10.22 -1.26
C ARG A 213 -4.10 10.30 0.23
N THR A 214 -4.95 11.23 0.61
CA THR A 214 -5.48 11.37 1.97
C THR A 214 -6.87 10.75 2.10
N SER A 215 -7.54 10.49 0.97
CA SER A 215 -8.76 9.68 0.88
C SER A 215 -8.90 9.07 -0.52
N TRP A 216 -10.03 8.40 -0.78
CA TRP A 216 -10.32 7.86 -2.10
C TRP A 216 -10.54 8.94 -3.18
N CYS A 217 -10.80 10.21 -2.83
CA CYS A 217 -10.92 11.33 -3.77
C CYS A 217 -9.99 12.52 -3.50
N THR A 218 -9.27 12.55 -2.37
CA THR A 218 -8.39 13.67 -2.03
C THR A 218 -6.94 13.22 -1.92
N GLY A 219 -6.03 14.15 -2.16
CA GLY A 219 -4.61 13.93 -1.95
C GLY A 219 -3.83 15.22 -1.79
N ASP A 220 -2.55 15.07 -1.47
CA ASP A 220 -1.65 16.18 -1.26
C ASP A 220 -0.20 15.85 -1.65
N VAL A 221 0.62 16.89 -1.76
CA VAL A 221 2.08 16.79 -1.98
C VAL A 221 2.82 17.41 -0.81
N ILE A 222 3.67 16.62 -0.16
CA ILE A 222 4.61 17.12 0.86
C ILE A 222 6.01 17.22 0.26
N TRP A 223 6.71 18.27 0.63
CA TRP A 223 8.11 18.47 0.27
C TRP A 223 9.04 18.19 1.44
N TYR A 224 10.20 17.64 1.09
CA TYR A 224 11.38 17.64 1.91
C TYR A 224 12.44 18.44 1.16
N VAL A 225 12.86 19.57 1.71
CA VAL A 225 13.84 20.46 1.08
C VAL A 225 15.20 20.23 1.71
N LYS A 226 16.25 20.24 0.90
CA LYS A 226 17.61 20.05 1.38
C LYS A 226 18.16 21.35 1.98
N GLU A 227 18.34 21.34 3.30
CA GLU A 227 18.91 22.43 4.08
C GLU A 227 20.20 21.93 4.76
N ASN A 228 21.31 22.65 4.56
CA ASN A 228 22.61 22.28 5.15
C ASN A 228 23.02 20.81 4.91
N GLY A 229 22.70 20.29 3.72
CA GLY A 229 23.02 18.91 3.32
C GLY A 229 22.04 17.84 3.81
N LYS A 230 20.98 18.21 4.55
CA LYS A 230 19.96 17.28 5.06
C LYS A 230 18.59 17.63 4.51
N PHE A 231 17.77 16.63 4.23
CA PHE A 231 16.39 16.83 3.82
C PHE A 231 15.51 17.12 5.05
N VAL A 232 14.82 18.25 5.03
CA VAL A 232 13.93 18.72 6.10
C VAL A 232 12.51 18.74 5.56
N ARG A 233 11.60 18.05 6.25
CA ARG A 233 10.18 17.99 5.89
C ARG A 233 9.52 19.36 6.08
N TYR A 234 8.76 19.81 5.10
CA TYR A 234 7.87 20.95 5.28
C TYR A 234 6.74 20.60 6.27
N PRO A 235 6.30 21.55 7.11
CA PRO A 235 5.28 21.28 8.12
C PRO A 235 3.92 20.94 7.50
N GLU A 236 3.56 21.63 6.43
CA GLU A 236 2.27 21.51 5.73
C GLU A 236 2.47 21.05 4.27
N PRO A 237 1.45 20.41 3.67
CA PRO A 237 1.48 20.12 2.24
C PRO A 237 1.59 21.39 1.40
N ILE A 238 2.26 21.27 0.25
CA ILE A 238 2.47 22.38 -0.68
C ILE A 238 1.26 22.57 -1.60
N VAL A 239 0.62 21.47 -1.96
CA VAL A 239 -0.57 21.42 -2.82
C VAL A 239 -1.47 20.30 -2.31
N ASP A 240 -2.77 20.53 -2.39
CA ASP A 240 -3.84 19.56 -2.20
C ASP A 240 -4.70 19.46 -3.48
N TRP A 241 -5.39 18.33 -3.65
CA TRP A 241 -6.35 18.15 -4.73
C TRP A 241 -7.55 17.32 -4.29
N MET A 242 -8.65 17.49 -5.03
CA MET A 242 -9.88 16.71 -4.94
C MET A 242 -10.31 16.31 -6.35
N GLU A 243 -10.58 15.02 -6.56
CA GLU A 243 -11.10 14.44 -7.81
C GLU A 243 -12.60 14.67 -8.01
#